data_AF-A0A938J9N9-F1
#
_entry.id   AF-A0A938J9N9-F1
#
_cell.length_a   1.000
_cell.length_b   1.000
_cell.length_c   1.000
_cell.angle_alpha   90.00
_cell.angle_beta   90.00
_cell.angle_gamma   90.00
#
_symmetry.space_group_name_H-M   'P 1'
#
loop_
_entity.id
_entity.type
_entity.pdbx_description
1 polymer ?
#
loop_
_entity_poly.entity_id
_entity_poly.type
_entity_poly.pdbx_seq_one_letter_code
_entity_poly.pdbx_strand_id
1 'polypeptide(L)'
;MLLFDQPYYDKWSFWVLPQVLGLTAMADFPSTVLLLALAYTLLRALRAEGLHDALLAGLVAGFAIGVKPANALLLPGVVLAFLLARRLRPTIAFAVAMAPALVTLAVWKQRGLGSLPLLSAPAERYAMPAAGPPIGGLDPWKYFRLDWNVLQENLAELDEFLWGDKLWLLLPVLGIVCVARLNLPAAGLFAGWLAAFFLIKGSYFLASVETTSFFRFLMSAWAAYVPAVASIVTLAPLVLRRWRSAVSVRPLPPVSRRALAVAAVLLAAIPLVLVSFAHGLDGPRKAMLFEERLTPVDPTVRATISREGPNVARLAWQAPSYPARVFYRVYRSAGAEFDCTRDGVEWCRYLGQLVGTTRNRYLLDVDAPPDAVYRIGIGTNAYDDDTAGDVFVFGPPFGRTDSRPGVRE
;
A
#
# COMPACT_ATOMS: atom_id res chain seq x y z
N MET A 1 -7.09 -30.51 -1.58
CA MET A 1 -7.41 -29.93 -0.26
C MET A 1 -6.14 -29.25 0.27
N LEU A 2 -5.84 -28.01 -0.14
CA LEU A 2 -4.57 -27.32 0.19
C LEU A 2 -4.76 -25.86 0.66
N LEU A 3 -5.92 -25.25 0.43
CA LEU A 3 -6.38 -24.09 1.22
C LEU A 3 -6.65 -24.44 2.71
N PHE A 4 -6.51 -25.73 3.05
CA PHE A 4 -6.62 -26.30 4.41
C PHE A 4 -5.30 -26.90 4.89
N ASP A 5 -4.17 -26.70 4.19
CA ASP A 5 -2.88 -27.00 4.80
C ASP A 5 -2.61 -25.95 5.89
N GLN A 6 -2.30 -26.43 7.10
CA GLN A 6 -2.25 -25.61 8.31
C GLN A 6 -1.35 -24.37 8.15
N PRO A 7 -0.14 -24.47 7.56
CA PRO A 7 0.75 -23.32 7.41
C PRO A 7 0.21 -22.26 6.43
N TYR A 8 -0.47 -22.69 5.36
CA TYR A 8 -1.04 -21.76 4.39
C TYR A 8 -2.28 -21.05 4.95
N TYR A 9 -3.11 -21.79 5.67
CA TYR A 9 -4.29 -21.26 6.36
C TYR A 9 -3.90 -20.18 7.37
N ASP A 10 -2.85 -20.41 8.15
CA ASP A 10 -2.35 -19.43 9.11
C ASP A 10 -1.87 -18.17 8.36
N LYS A 11 -1.01 -18.32 7.34
CA LYS A 11 -0.58 -17.16 6.54
C LYS A 11 -1.76 -16.37 5.97
N TRP A 12 -2.75 -17.06 5.41
CA TRP A 12 -3.95 -16.43 4.85
C TRP A 12 -4.78 -15.69 5.90
N SER A 13 -5.06 -16.33 7.03
CA SER A 13 -5.90 -15.78 8.10
C SER A 13 -5.23 -14.60 8.81
N PHE A 14 -3.89 -14.61 8.93
CA PHE A 14 -3.15 -13.56 9.63
C PHE A 14 -2.75 -12.39 8.73
N TRP A 15 -2.38 -12.64 7.47
CA TRP A 15 -1.86 -11.59 6.60
C TRP A 15 -2.87 -11.14 5.55
N VAL A 16 -3.54 -12.07 4.88
CA VAL A 16 -4.41 -11.74 3.74
C VAL A 16 -5.79 -11.26 4.20
N LEU A 17 -6.43 -11.99 5.11
CA LEU A 17 -7.81 -11.69 5.49
C LEU A 17 -7.94 -10.29 6.14
N PRO A 18 -7.11 -9.87 7.11
CA PRO A 18 -7.20 -8.53 7.68
C PRO A 18 -6.96 -7.46 6.61
N GLN A 19 -6.01 -7.70 5.70
CA GLN A 19 -5.71 -6.81 4.58
C GLN A 19 -6.90 -6.61 3.65
N VAL A 20 -7.54 -7.71 3.24
CA VAL A 20 -8.69 -7.72 2.34
C VAL A 20 -9.93 -7.08 2.97
N LEU A 21 -10.04 -7.15 4.30
CA LEU A 21 -11.11 -6.49 5.06
C LEU A 21 -10.79 -5.03 5.41
N GLY A 22 -9.61 -4.52 5.04
CA GLY A 22 -9.20 -3.15 5.38
C GLY A 22 -8.88 -2.94 6.87
N LEU A 23 -8.54 -4.01 7.58
CA LEU A 23 -8.18 -4.00 9.01
C LEU A 23 -6.69 -3.76 9.24
N THR A 24 -5.95 -3.33 8.21
CA THR A 24 -4.51 -3.00 8.28
C THR A 24 -4.29 -1.55 7.85
N ALA A 25 -3.11 -1.00 8.17
CA ALA A 25 -2.73 0.35 7.76
C ALA A 25 -2.28 0.45 6.27
N MET A 26 -2.38 -0.63 5.51
CA MET A 26 -1.92 -0.65 4.12
C MET A 26 -2.98 -0.10 3.16
N ALA A 27 -2.51 0.51 2.06
CA ALA A 27 -3.38 1.14 1.07
C ALA A 27 -4.09 0.16 0.11
N ASP A 28 -3.95 -1.16 0.29
CA ASP A 28 -4.43 -2.15 -0.68
C ASP A 28 -5.95 -2.21 -0.78
N PHE A 29 -6.65 -2.35 0.35
CA PHE A 29 -8.11 -2.35 0.38
C PHE A 29 -8.73 -1.00 -0.06
N PRO A 30 -8.30 0.16 0.48
CA PRO A 30 -8.76 1.45 -0.03
C PRO A 30 -8.54 1.62 -1.53
N SER A 31 -7.41 1.12 -2.05
CA SER A 31 -7.16 1.11 -3.49
C SER A 31 -8.18 0.28 -4.25
N THR A 32 -8.47 -0.95 -3.82
CA THR A 32 -9.50 -1.78 -4.48
C THR A 32 -10.85 -1.08 -4.51
N VAL A 33 -11.27 -0.42 -3.43
CA VAL A 33 -12.52 0.36 -3.38
C VAL A 33 -12.50 1.53 -4.37
N LEU A 34 -11.43 2.33 -4.38
CA LEU A 34 -11.28 3.44 -5.32
C LEU A 34 -11.27 2.97 -6.78
N LEU A 35 -10.65 1.83 -7.05
CA LEU A 35 -10.59 1.23 -8.37
C LEU A 35 -11.94 0.66 -8.84
N LEU A 36 -12.77 0.15 -7.93
CA LEU A 36 -14.16 -0.19 -8.23
C LEU A 36 -14.98 1.05 -8.58
N ALA A 37 -14.84 2.14 -7.80
CA ALA A 37 -15.48 3.42 -8.09
C ALA A 37 -15.00 4.00 -9.44
N LEU A 38 -13.71 3.86 -9.75
CA LEU A 38 -13.15 4.22 -11.04
C LEU A 38 -13.74 3.37 -12.16
N ALA A 39 -13.79 2.05 -12.03
CA ALA A 39 -14.36 1.17 -13.04
C ALA A 39 -15.81 1.57 -13.35
N TYR A 40 -16.62 1.85 -12.33
CA TYR A 40 -17.98 2.34 -12.49
C TYR A 40 -18.05 3.68 -13.24
N THR A 41 -17.28 4.69 -12.81
CA THR A 41 -17.30 6.03 -13.43
C THR A 41 -16.71 6.02 -14.85
N LEU A 42 -15.72 5.19 -15.12
CA LEU A 42 -15.15 5.03 -16.44
C LEU A 42 -16.12 4.33 -17.40
N LEU A 43 -16.79 3.26 -16.96
CA LEU A 43 -17.83 2.62 -17.77
C LEU A 43 -19.01 3.57 -18.06
N ARG A 44 -19.32 4.49 -17.13
CA ARG A 44 -20.25 5.59 -17.41
C ARG A 44 -19.70 6.55 -18.47
N ALA A 45 -18.45 7.00 -18.34
CA ALA A 45 -17.82 7.90 -19.30
C ALA A 45 -17.72 7.31 -20.72
N LEU A 46 -17.55 5.99 -20.85
CA LEU A 46 -17.53 5.29 -22.13
C LEU A 46 -18.92 5.24 -22.80
N ARG A 47 -20.01 5.31 -22.02
CA ARG A 47 -21.40 5.28 -22.52
C ARG A 47 -22.00 6.67 -22.69
N ALA A 48 -21.75 7.58 -21.75
CA ALA A 48 -22.33 8.91 -21.71
C ALA A 48 -21.73 9.83 -22.77
N GLU A 49 -22.52 10.78 -23.28
CA GLU A 49 -22.04 11.79 -24.24
C GLU A 49 -21.34 12.98 -23.55
N GLY A 50 -21.51 13.12 -22.23
CA GLY A 50 -20.99 14.25 -21.46
C GLY A 50 -19.54 14.09 -20.98
N LEU A 51 -18.82 15.22 -20.84
CA LEU A 51 -17.45 15.24 -20.32
C LEU A 51 -17.37 15.08 -18.79
N HIS A 52 -18.46 15.35 -18.05
CA HIS A 52 -18.42 15.33 -16.58
C HIS A 52 -18.10 13.94 -16.03
N ASP A 53 -18.63 12.87 -16.62
CA ASP A 53 -18.32 11.50 -16.21
C ASP A 53 -16.85 11.16 -16.45
N ALA A 54 -16.26 11.64 -17.55
CA ALA A 54 -14.83 11.47 -17.84
C ALA A 54 -13.95 12.27 -16.88
N LEU A 55 -14.33 13.50 -16.55
CA LEU A 55 -13.64 14.33 -15.54
C LEU A 55 -13.69 13.66 -14.17
N LEU A 56 -14.86 13.16 -13.76
CA LEU A 56 -15.00 12.44 -12.48
C LEU A 56 -14.13 11.18 -12.46
N ALA A 57 -14.14 10.38 -13.53
CA ALA A 57 -13.27 9.21 -13.65
C ALA A 57 -11.78 9.60 -13.57
N GLY A 58 -11.38 10.70 -14.20
CA GLY A 58 -10.00 11.21 -14.14
C GLY A 58 -9.59 11.63 -12.73
N LEU A 59 -10.46 12.34 -11.99
CA LEU A 59 -10.23 12.70 -10.59
C LEU A 59 -10.07 11.47 -9.70
N VAL A 60 -10.97 10.49 -9.84
CA VAL A 60 -10.91 9.24 -9.05
C VAL A 60 -9.66 8.45 -9.40
N ALA A 61 -9.29 8.34 -10.68
CA ALA A 61 -8.06 7.67 -11.11
C ALA A 61 -6.82 8.35 -10.54
N GLY A 62 -6.73 9.67 -10.65
CA GLY A 62 -5.61 10.44 -10.11
C GLY A 62 -5.47 10.24 -8.60
N PHE A 63 -6.57 10.37 -7.86
CA PHE A 63 -6.56 10.15 -6.42
C PHE A 63 -6.18 8.72 -6.05
N ALA A 64 -6.70 7.72 -6.77
CA ALA A 64 -6.33 6.32 -6.56
C ALA A 64 -4.82 6.08 -6.78
N ILE A 65 -4.23 6.68 -7.81
CA ILE A 65 -2.76 6.63 -8.06
C ILE A 65 -1.99 7.34 -6.94
N GLY A 66 -2.51 8.47 -6.44
CA GLY A 66 -1.93 9.17 -5.29
C GLY A 66 -1.93 8.33 -4.01
N VAL A 67 -3.04 7.62 -3.73
CA VAL A 67 -3.17 6.70 -2.58
C VAL A 67 -2.22 5.50 -2.70
N LYS A 68 -2.11 4.92 -3.90
CA LYS A 68 -1.19 3.81 -4.17
C LYS A 68 -0.66 3.92 -5.60
N PRO A 69 0.61 4.28 -5.82
CA PRO A 69 1.16 4.47 -7.16
C PRO A 69 1.06 3.25 -8.07
N ALA A 70 1.02 2.04 -7.51
CA ALA A 70 0.81 0.81 -8.27
C ALA A 70 -0.55 0.77 -9.01
N ASN A 71 -1.52 1.59 -8.61
CA ASN A 71 -2.78 1.73 -9.32
C ASN A 71 -2.59 2.28 -10.74
N ALA A 72 -1.47 2.95 -11.05
CA ALA A 72 -1.15 3.37 -12.42
C ALA A 72 -1.12 2.21 -13.43
N LEU A 73 -0.95 0.97 -12.97
CA LEU A 73 -1.07 -0.24 -13.80
C LEU A 73 -2.48 -0.47 -14.38
N LEU A 74 -3.49 0.27 -13.94
CA LEU A 74 -4.81 0.29 -14.60
C LEU A 74 -4.80 1.05 -15.94
N LEU A 75 -3.86 1.99 -16.13
CA LEU A 75 -3.85 2.92 -17.25
C LEU A 75 -3.79 2.24 -18.63
N PRO A 76 -3.05 1.13 -18.83
CA PRO A 76 -3.12 0.36 -20.07
C PRO A 76 -4.56 -0.07 -20.42
N GLY A 77 -5.34 -0.51 -19.43
CA GLY A 77 -6.76 -0.81 -19.60
C GLY A 77 -7.58 0.43 -19.99
N VAL A 78 -7.37 1.56 -19.31
CA VAL A 78 -8.06 2.83 -19.64
C VAL A 78 -7.76 3.29 -21.06
N VAL A 79 -6.49 3.22 -21.46
CA VAL A 79 -6.05 3.57 -22.82
C VAL A 79 -6.72 2.67 -23.84
N LEU A 80 -6.68 1.34 -23.66
CA LEU A 80 -7.36 0.40 -24.55
C LEU A 80 -8.86 0.68 -24.63
N ALA A 81 -9.52 0.95 -23.50
CA ALA A 81 -10.94 1.24 -23.47
C ALA A 81 -11.30 2.50 -24.27
N PHE A 82 -10.56 3.60 -24.09
CA PHE A 82 -10.80 4.83 -24.85
C PHE A 82 -10.43 4.71 -26.34
N LEU A 83 -9.37 3.98 -26.68
CA LEU A 83 -9.00 3.70 -28.07
C LEU A 83 -10.09 2.89 -28.78
N LEU A 84 -10.58 1.83 -28.14
CA LEU A 84 -11.66 0.99 -28.66
C LEU A 84 -12.99 1.75 -28.73
N ALA A 85 -13.25 2.70 -27.82
CA ALA A 85 -14.41 3.58 -27.86
C ALA A 85 -14.28 4.70 -28.91
N ARG A 86 -13.06 5.02 -29.36
CA ARG A 86 -12.74 6.11 -30.31
C ARG A 86 -13.24 7.49 -29.86
N ARG A 87 -13.14 7.80 -28.55
CA ARG A 87 -13.67 9.04 -27.95
C ARG A 87 -12.58 9.98 -27.41
N LEU A 88 -11.89 10.71 -28.30
CA LEU A 88 -10.77 11.59 -27.93
C LEU A 88 -11.12 12.68 -26.90
N ARG A 89 -12.30 13.32 -27.02
CA ARG A 89 -12.69 14.41 -26.11
C ARG A 89 -12.80 13.94 -24.65
N PRO A 90 -13.58 12.88 -24.33
CA PRO A 90 -13.53 12.24 -23.01
C PRO A 90 -12.14 11.80 -22.57
N THR A 91 -11.30 11.26 -23.46
CA THR A 91 -9.93 10.85 -23.11
C THR A 91 -9.10 12.03 -22.60
N ILE A 92 -9.16 13.17 -23.30
CA ILE A 92 -8.45 14.39 -22.89
C ILE A 92 -9.00 14.90 -21.56
N ALA A 93 -10.32 14.95 -21.40
CA ALA A 93 -10.95 15.38 -20.15
C ALA A 93 -10.51 14.49 -18.96
N PHE A 94 -10.52 13.16 -19.13
CA PHE A 94 -10.02 12.21 -18.15
C PHE A 94 -8.55 12.50 -17.78
N ALA A 95 -7.68 12.66 -18.78
CA ALA A 95 -6.26 12.90 -18.57
C ALA A 95 -5.99 14.23 -17.83
N VAL A 96 -6.68 15.30 -18.21
CA VAL A 96 -6.56 16.61 -17.55
C VAL A 96 -7.03 16.54 -16.10
N ALA A 97 -8.14 15.86 -15.83
CA ALA A 97 -8.68 15.72 -14.47
C ALA A 97 -7.79 14.88 -13.55
N MET A 98 -6.96 13.99 -14.10
CA MET A 98 -5.98 13.20 -13.33
C MET A 98 -4.78 14.04 -12.87
N ALA A 99 -4.43 15.11 -13.61
CA ALA A 99 -3.20 15.86 -13.42
C ALA A 99 -2.98 16.43 -12.00
N PRO A 100 -3.97 17.02 -11.30
CA PRO A 100 -3.74 17.60 -9.97
C PRO A 100 -3.27 16.57 -8.94
N ALA A 101 -3.78 15.34 -8.98
CA ALA A 101 -3.36 14.29 -8.07
C ALA A 101 -1.95 13.76 -8.41
N LEU A 102 -1.57 13.75 -9.70
CA LEU A 102 -0.20 13.43 -10.11
C LEU A 102 0.78 14.52 -9.67
N VAL A 103 0.39 15.79 -9.76
CA VAL A 103 1.17 16.92 -9.20
C VAL A 103 1.30 16.77 -7.69
N THR A 104 0.21 16.42 -6.99
CA THR A 104 0.23 16.15 -5.55
C THR A 104 1.23 15.05 -5.20
N LEU A 105 1.20 13.93 -5.94
CA LEU A 105 2.13 12.82 -5.75
C LEU A 105 3.58 13.25 -6.05
N ALA A 106 3.81 14.06 -7.08
CA ALA A 106 5.12 14.59 -7.40
C ALA A 106 5.66 15.47 -6.26
N VAL A 107 4.86 16.43 -5.75
CA VAL A 107 5.24 17.28 -4.62
C VAL A 107 5.53 16.43 -3.38
N TRP A 108 4.67 15.45 -3.09
CA TRP A 108 4.88 14.51 -1.97
C TRP A 108 6.21 13.77 -2.09
N LYS A 109 6.50 13.21 -3.27
CA LYS A 109 7.75 12.46 -3.53
C LYS A 109 8.97 13.36 -3.50
N GLN A 110 8.89 14.55 -4.10
CA GLN A 110 9.98 15.52 -4.05
C GLN A 110 10.31 15.91 -2.61
N ARG A 111 9.32 16.14 -1.75
CA ARG A 111 9.55 16.46 -0.34
C ARG A 111 10.06 15.28 0.46
N GLY A 112 9.50 14.10 0.23
CA GLY A 112 9.87 12.87 0.92
C GLY A 112 11.26 12.35 0.56
N LEU A 113 11.65 12.43 -0.73
CA LEU A 113 12.90 11.85 -1.25
C LEU A 113 13.94 12.92 -1.61
N GLY A 114 13.61 14.20 -1.50
CA GLY A 114 14.47 15.32 -1.88
C GLY A 114 14.61 15.50 -3.40
N SER A 115 14.08 14.56 -4.18
CA SER A 115 14.16 14.54 -5.63
C SER A 115 12.94 13.86 -6.23
N LEU A 116 12.69 14.12 -7.51
CA LEU A 116 11.69 13.38 -8.28
C LEU A 116 12.38 12.17 -8.92
N PRO A 117 11.97 10.93 -8.62
CA PRO A 117 12.61 9.73 -9.17
C PRO A 117 12.69 9.68 -10.70
N LEU A 118 11.77 10.37 -11.39
CA LEU A 118 11.74 10.48 -12.86
C LEU A 118 12.77 11.45 -13.42
N LEU A 119 13.30 12.37 -12.60
CA LEU A 119 14.21 13.44 -13.01
C LEU A 119 15.60 13.32 -12.37
N SER A 120 15.74 12.55 -11.30
CA SER A 120 17.03 12.26 -10.68
C SER A 120 17.76 11.18 -11.47
N ALA A 121 18.98 11.47 -11.96
CA ALA A 121 19.91 10.46 -12.44
C ALA A 121 20.09 9.36 -11.39
N PRO A 122 20.38 8.12 -11.79
CA PRO A 122 20.40 7.00 -10.87
C PRO A 122 21.57 7.12 -9.88
N ALA A 123 21.27 7.62 -8.68
CA ALA A 123 22.06 7.34 -7.50
C ALA A 123 21.61 5.96 -6.99
N GLU A 124 22.54 5.00 -6.99
CA GLU A 124 22.34 3.57 -6.74
C GLU A 124 21.86 3.18 -5.32
N ARG A 125 21.33 4.10 -4.51
CA ARG A 125 21.20 3.87 -3.06
C ARG A 125 19.81 4.16 -2.54
N TYR A 126 18.95 3.15 -2.57
CA TYR A 126 17.82 3.03 -1.65
C TYR A 126 17.70 1.57 -1.21
N ALA A 127 18.10 1.32 0.04
CA ALA A 127 17.89 0.07 0.75
C ALA A 127 16.54 0.13 1.50
N MET A 128 15.55 -0.52 0.91
CA MET A 128 14.44 -1.29 1.50
C MET A 128 13.75 -2.00 0.34
N PRO A 129 13.20 -3.22 0.50
CA PRO A 129 13.16 -4.22 -0.56
C PRO A 129 12.15 -3.83 -1.66
N ALA A 130 12.64 -3.08 -2.63
CA ALA A 130 12.08 -2.80 -3.93
C ALA A 130 13.12 -2.03 -4.75
N ALA A 131 13.92 -2.78 -5.52
CA ALA A 131 14.62 -2.33 -6.73
C ALA A 131 16.08 -1.83 -6.63
N GLY A 132 16.97 -2.57 -7.30
CA GLY A 132 18.40 -2.25 -7.54
C GLY A 132 18.67 -1.10 -8.53
N PRO A 133 19.95 -0.85 -8.87
CA PRO A 133 20.39 0.38 -9.54
C PRO A 133 20.30 0.35 -11.07
N PRO A 134 20.08 1.52 -11.72
CA PRO A 134 20.32 1.70 -13.16
C PRO A 134 21.51 2.61 -13.49
N ILE A 135 21.94 2.58 -14.75
CA ILE A 135 22.82 3.57 -15.39
C ILE A 135 21.96 4.33 -16.42
N GLY A 136 22.05 5.66 -16.48
CA GLY A 136 21.52 6.45 -17.61
C GLY A 136 20.06 6.95 -17.53
N GLY A 137 19.69 7.59 -16.41
CA GLY A 137 18.66 8.66 -16.35
C GLY A 137 17.17 8.32 -16.51
N LEU A 138 16.81 7.29 -17.28
CA LEU A 138 15.46 6.73 -17.36
C LEU A 138 15.60 5.24 -17.62
N ASP A 139 15.61 4.42 -16.56
CA ASP A 139 15.51 2.98 -16.71
C ASP A 139 14.07 2.53 -16.44
N PRO A 140 13.17 2.56 -17.44
CA PRO A 140 11.85 1.95 -17.30
C PRO A 140 11.98 0.47 -16.91
N TRP A 141 13.06 -0.20 -17.30
CA TRP A 141 13.27 -1.61 -16.93
C TRP A 141 13.40 -1.81 -15.43
N LYS A 142 13.86 -0.82 -14.63
CA LYS A 142 13.84 -0.93 -13.15
C LYS A 142 12.44 -1.18 -12.59
N TYR A 143 11.41 -0.63 -13.21
CA TYR A 143 10.01 -0.80 -12.80
C TYR A 143 9.27 -1.88 -13.59
N PHE A 144 9.77 -2.21 -14.78
CA PHE A 144 9.24 -3.23 -15.69
C PHE A 144 10.21 -4.41 -15.84
N ARG A 145 10.89 -4.84 -14.76
CA ARG A 145 11.64 -6.12 -14.76
C ARG A 145 10.63 -7.25 -14.75
N LEU A 146 10.26 -7.69 -15.94
CA LEU A 146 9.49 -8.90 -16.13
C LEU A 146 10.43 -10.08 -15.89
N ASP A 147 10.44 -10.56 -14.65
CA ASP A 147 11.11 -11.81 -14.29
C ASP A 147 10.18 -12.98 -14.60
N TRP A 148 10.42 -13.62 -15.74
CA TRP A 148 9.61 -14.75 -16.18
C TRP A 148 9.79 -15.98 -15.29
N ASN A 149 10.94 -16.14 -14.63
CA ASN A 149 11.17 -17.25 -13.74
C ASN A 149 10.30 -17.08 -12.49
N VAL A 150 10.31 -15.89 -11.88
CA VAL A 150 9.43 -15.57 -10.74
C VAL A 150 7.95 -15.73 -11.13
N LEU A 151 7.54 -15.30 -12.32
CA LEU A 151 6.17 -15.49 -12.76
C LEU A 151 5.83 -16.98 -12.94
N GLN A 152 6.73 -17.77 -13.53
CA GLN A 152 6.54 -19.21 -13.69
C GLN A 152 6.51 -19.96 -12.35
N GLU A 153 7.37 -19.57 -11.41
CA GLU A 153 7.37 -20.08 -10.03
C GLU A 153 6.03 -19.77 -9.35
N ASN A 154 5.56 -18.51 -9.40
CA ASN A 154 4.24 -18.16 -8.86
C ASN A 154 3.11 -18.97 -9.54
N LEU A 155 3.18 -19.21 -10.84
CA LEU A 155 2.19 -20.03 -11.55
C LEU A 155 2.24 -21.50 -11.13
N ALA A 156 3.44 -22.05 -10.89
CA ALA A 156 3.63 -23.40 -10.37
C ALA A 156 3.14 -23.52 -8.91
N GLU A 157 3.42 -22.52 -8.07
CA GLU A 157 2.89 -22.46 -6.70
C GLU A 157 1.36 -22.30 -6.70
N LEU A 158 0.77 -21.54 -7.64
CA LEU A 158 -0.69 -21.48 -7.78
C LEU A 158 -1.28 -22.86 -8.10
N ASP A 159 -0.62 -23.65 -8.95
CA ASP A 159 -1.02 -25.03 -9.25
C ASP A 159 -0.90 -25.95 -8.03
N GLU A 160 0.19 -25.81 -7.28
CA GLU A 160 0.42 -26.58 -6.06
C GLU A 160 -0.64 -26.24 -4.99
N PHE A 161 -0.84 -24.96 -4.66
CA PHE A 161 -1.69 -24.55 -3.54
C PHE A 161 -3.19 -24.46 -3.89
N LEU A 162 -3.56 -24.17 -5.14
CA LEU A 162 -4.95 -24.04 -5.58
C LEU A 162 -5.34 -25.20 -6.51
N TRP A 163 -6.39 -25.93 -6.13
CA TRP A 163 -6.94 -26.98 -6.99
C TRP A 163 -7.44 -26.41 -8.32
N GLY A 164 -6.90 -26.93 -9.44
CA GLY A 164 -7.32 -26.61 -10.80
C GLY A 164 -6.41 -25.60 -11.51
N ASP A 165 -5.15 -26.00 -11.73
CA ASP A 165 -4.09 -25.41 -12.57
C ASP A 165 -4.54 -24.32 -13.55
N LYS A 166 -5.51 -24.65 -14.40
CA LYS A 166 -5.93 -23.80 -15.52
C LYS A 166 -7.19 -23.04 -15.24
N LEU A 167 -8.00 -23.44 -14.26
CA LEU A 167 -9.31 -22.82 -14.04
C LEU A 167 -9.12 -21.37 -13.61
N TRP A 168 -8.25 -21.09 -12.64
CA TRP A 168 -8.04 -19.72 -12.13
C TRP A 168 -7.48 -18.76 -13.17
N LEU A 169 -6.61 -19.24 -14.08
CA LEU A 169 -6.08 -18.47 -15.20
C LEU A 169 -7.10 -18.33 -16.33
N LEU A 170 -7.94 -19.34 -16.56
CA LEU A 170 -8.94 -19.35 -17.64
C LEU A 170 -10.17 -18.51 -17.30
N LEU A 171 -10.59 -18.46 -16.03
CA LEU A 171 -11.74 -17.68 -15.56
C LEU A 171 -11.69 -16.20 -16.02
N PRO A 172 -10.63 -15.41 -15.77
CA PRO A 172 -10.59 -14.02 -16.23
C PRO A 172 -10.59 -13.92 -17.76
N VAL A 173 -9.96 -14.85 -18.48
CA VAL A 173 -9.94 -14.87 -19.94
C VAL A 173 -11.35 -15.10 -20.50
N LEU A 174 -12.05 -16.14 -20.02
CA LEU A 174 -13.45 -16.41 -20.41
C LEU A 174 -14.35 -15.23 -20.05
N GLY A 175 -14.14 -14.65 -18.87
CA GLY A 175 -14.83 -13.44 -18.41
C GLY A 175 -14.66 -12.27 -19.36
N ILE A 176 -13.42 -11.96 -19.75
CA ILE A 176 -13.10 -10.89 -20.72
C ILE A 176 -13.77 -11.17 -22.08
N VAL A 177 -13.73 -12.42 -22.58
CA VAL A 177 -14.42 -12.80 -23.82
C VAL A 177 -15.92 -12.55 -23.72
N CYS A 178 -16.53 -12.87 -22.58
CA CYS A 178 -17.95 -12.58 -22.31
C CYS A 178 -18.24 -11.08 -22.29
N VAL A 179 -17.39 -10.29 -21.62
CA VAL A 179 -17.51 -8.83 -21.63
C VAL A 179 -17.37 -8.30 -23.04
N ALA A 180 -16.46 -8.83 -23.87
CA ALA A 180 -16.25 -8.38 -25.24
C ALA A 180 -17.49 -8.57 -26.13
N ARG A 181 -18.26 -9.63 -25.89
CA ARG A 181 -19.56 -9.88 -26.56
C ARG A 181 -20.65 -8.89 -26.16
N LEU A 182 -20.46 -8.14 -25.07
CA LEU A 182 -21.41 -7.14 -24.56
C LEU A 182 -20.93 -5.71 -24.83
N ASN A 183 -19.64 -5.44 -24.63
CA ASN A 183 -19.04 -4.12 -24.71
C ASN A 183 -17.51 -4.25 -24.90
N LEU A 184 -17.06 -4.06 -26.14
CA LEU A 184 -15.65 -4.17 -26.50
C LEU A 184 -14.73 -3.18 -25.74
N PRO A 185 -15.08 -1.88 -25.57
CA PRO A 185 -14.31 -0.97 -24.71
C PRO A 185 -14.13 -1.46 -23.27
N ALA A 186 -15.19 -1.98 -22.64
CA ALA A 186 -15.13 -2.53 -21.29
C ALA A 186 -14.23 -3.78 -21.21
N ALA A 187 -14.25 -4.62 -22.25
CA ALA A 187 -13.34 -5.76 -22.34
C ALA A 187 -11.88 -5.32 -22.43
N GLY A 188 -11.60 -4.27 -23.23
CA GLY A 188 -10.27 -3.65 -23.31
C GLY A 188 -9.81 -3.10 -21.96
N LEU A 189 -10.71 -2.46 -21.20
CA LEU A 189 -10.44 -2.00 -19.84
C LEU A 189 -9.95 -3.13 -18.94
N PHE A 190 -10.77 -4.18 -18.79
CA PHE A 190 -10.46 -5.27 -17.88
C PHE A 190 -9.27 -6.10 -18.35
N ALA A 191 -9.14 -6.36 -19.66
CA ALA A 191 -8.01 -7.09 -20.21
C ALA A 191 -6.68 -6.36 -20.01
N GLY A 192 -6.62 -5.07 -20.38
CA GLY A 192 -5.38 -4.29 -20.22
C GLY A 192 -4.98 -4.11 -18.76
N TRP A 193 -5.96 -3.89 -17.88
CA TRP A 193 -5.74 -3.77 -16.45
C TRP A 193 -5.23 -5.09 -15.84
N LEU A 194 -5.93 -6.20 -16.07
CA LEU A 194 -5.53 -7.52 -15.54
C LEU A 194 -4.16 -7.95 -16.08
N ALA A 195 -3.92 -7.79 -17.38
CA ALA A 195 -2.63 -8.12 -17.99
C ALA A 195 -1.50 -7.29 -17.38
N ALA A 196 -1.67 -5.97 -17.22
CA ALA A 196 -0.63 -5.12 -16.65
C ALA A 196 -0.28 -5.50 -15.21
N PHE A 197 -1.28 -5.75 -14.36
CA PHE A 197 -1.02 -6.19 -12.98
C PHE A 197 -0.42 -7.60 -12.94
N PHE A 198 -0.98 -8.55 -13.68
CA PHE A 198 -0.48 -9.92 -13.68
C PHE A 198 0.98 -9.98 -14.17
N LEU A 199 1.29 -9.29 -15.27
CA LEU A 199 2.65 -9.29 -15.81
C LEU A 199 3.63 -8.58 -14.86
N ILE A 200 3.31 -7.37 -14.38
CA ILE A 200 4.29 -6.54 -13.65
C ILE A 200 4.34 -6.90 -12.16
N LYS A 201 3.19 -7.16 -11.53
CA LYS A 201 3.13 -7.53 -10.12
C LYS A 201 3.26 -9.03 -9.88
N GLY A 202 2.83 -9.86 -10.83
CA GLY A 202 3.06 -11.30 -10.76
C GLY A 202 4.52 -11.69 -11.03
N SER A 203 5.29 -10.89 -11.77
CA SER A 203 6.73 -11.11 -11.98
C SER A 203 7.61 -10.41 -10.95
N TYR A 204 7.04 -9.85 -9.89
CA TYR A 204 7.80 -9.08 -8.92
C TYR A 204 8.52 -10.02 -7.95
N PHE A 205 9.82 -9.87 -7.74
CA PHE A 205 10.64 -10.80 -6.95
C PHE A 205 10.22 -10.99 -5.47
N LEU A 206 9.35 -10.12 -4.93
CA LEU A 206 8.75 -10.31 -3.60
C LEU A 206 7.34 -10.91 -3.66
N ALA A 207 6.78 -11.12 -4.85
CA ALA A 207 5.52 -11.81 -5.03
C ALA A 207 5.78 -13.31 -4.96
N SER A 208 5.18 -13.95 -3.97
CA SER A 208 5.16 -15.40 -3.80
C SER A 208 3.75 -15.80 -3.36
N VAL A 209 3.24 -16.90 -3.92
CA VAL A 209 1.96 -17.50 -3.53
C VAL A 209 2.14 -18.18 -2.18
N GLU A 210 3.26 -18.85 -1.96
CA GLU A 210 3.62 -19.52 -0.72
C GLU A 210 3.60 -18.57 0.50
N THR A 211 4.03 -17.32 0.32
CA THR A 211 3.99 -16.27 1.34
C THR A 211 2.70 -15.45 1.32
N THR A 212 1.76 -15.76 0.41
CA THR A 212 0.51 -15.03 0.12
C THR A 212 0.67 -13.58 -0.38
N SER A 213 1.92 -13.10 -0.48
CA SER A 213 2.25 -11.75 -0.94
C SER A 213 1.82 -11.50 -2.38
N PHE A 214 1.77 -12.54 -3.22
CA PHE A 214 1.24 -12.50 -4.59
C PHE A 214 -0.19 -11.94 -4.64
N PHE A 215 -1.11 -12.45 -3.79
CA PHE A 215 -2.50 -12.00 -3.75
C PHE A 215 -2.60 -10.55 -3.30
N ARG A 216 -1.81 -10.16 -2.30
CA ARG A 216 -1.73 -8.77 -1.82
C ARG A 216 -1.34 -7.82 -2.94
N PHE A 217 -0.34 -8.16 -3.75
CA PHE A 217 0.05 -7.32 -4.88
C PHE A 217 -1.02 -7.24 -5.98
N LEU A 218 -1.82 -8.30 -6.16
CA LEU A 218 -2.93 -8.36 -7.11
C LEU A 218 -4.27 -7.83 -6.59
N MET A 219 -4.41 -7.47 -5.30
CA MET A 219 -5.67 -6.99 -4.72
C MET A 219 -6.29 -5.83 -5.50
N SER A 220 -5.45 -4.91 -5.98
CA SER A 220 -5.90 -3.78 -6.80
C SER A 220 -6.52 -4.24 -8.12
N ALA A 221 -6.06 -5.37 -8.69
CA ALA A 221 -6.60 -5.97 -9.91
C ALA A 221 -7.91 -6.73 -9.69
N TRP A 222 -8.31 -7.02 -8.43
CA TRP A 222 -9.56 -7.71 -8.13
C TRP A 222 -10.79 -6.95 -8.61
N ALA A 223 -10.70 -5.62 -8.65
CA ALA A 223 -11.73 -4.74 -9.18
C ALA A 223 -12.00 -4.95 -10.68
N ALA A 224 -11.05 -5.51 -11.43
CA ALA A 224 -11.26 -6.00 -12.80
C ALA A 224 -11.59 -7.49 -12.84
N TYR A 225 -10.92 -8.28 -12.00
CA TYR A 225 -11.05 -9.75 -11.98
C TYR A 225 -12.48 -10.17 -11.66
N VAL A 226 -13.06 -9.68 -10.56
CA VAL A 226 -14.38 -10.11 -10.08
C VAL A 226 -15.48 -9.79 -11.10
N PRO A 227 -15.59 -8.58 -11.66
CA PRO A 227 -16.57 -8.32 -12.72
C PRO A 227 -16.35 -9.14 -14.00
N ALA A 228 -15.09 -9.39 -14.39
CA ALA A 228 -14.79 -10.24 -15.54
C ALA A 228 -15.29 -11.67 -15.29
N VAL A 229 -14.93 -12.29 -14.16
CA VAL A 229 -15.37 -13.65 -13.81
C VAL A 229 -16.88 -13.72 -13.63
N ALA A 230 -17.51 -12.74 -12.99
CA ALA A 230 -18.97 -12.68 -12.88
C ALA A 230 -19.67 -12.64 -14.25
N SER A 231 -19.01 -12.07 -15.27
CA SER A 231 -19.55 -12.02 -16.63
C SER A 231 -19.58 -13.39 -17.33
N ILE A 232 -18.93 -14.42 -16.80
CA ILE A 232 -18.98 -15.80 -17.33
C ILE A 232 -20.41 -16.34 -17.35
N VAL A 233 -21.28 -15.90 -16.43
CA VAL A 233 -22.70 -16.32 -16.43
C VAL A 233 -23.42 -15.96 -17.74
N THR A 234 -22.87 -15.01 -18.51
CA THR A 234 -23.39 -14.62 -19.82
C THR A 234 -22.95 -15.52 -20.97
N LEU A 235 -22.12 -16.55 -20.70
CA LEU A 235 -21.89 -17.65 -21.64
C LEU A 235 -23.18 -18.42 -21.92
N ALA A 236 -24.05 -18.55 -20.92
CA ALA A 236 -25.34 -19.20 -21.09
C ALA A 236 -26.24 -18.33 -21.99
N PRO A 237 -26.60 -18.79 -23.21
CA PRO A 237 -27.30 -17.96 -24.19
C PRO A 237 -28.68 -17.51 -23.67
N LEU A 238 -29.34 -18.31 -22.83
CA LEU A 238 -30.60 -17.97 -22.19
C LEU A 238 -30.44 -16.80 -21.19
N VAL A 239 -29.38 -16.82 -20.38
CA VAL A 239 -29.06 -15.75 -19.44
C VAL A 239 -28.75 -14.46 -20.20
N LEU A 240 -27.93 -14.55 -21.26
CA LEU A 240 -27.59 -13.41 -22.09
C LEU A 240 -28.81 -12.77 -22.77
N ARG A 241 -29.71 -13.58 -23.35
CA ARG A 241 -30.96 -13.08 -23.95
C ARG A 241 -31.83 -12.40 -22.92
N ARG A 242 -32.02 -13.04 -21.75
CA ARG A 242 -32.82 -12.49 -20.64
C ARG A 242 -32.23 -11.21 -20.09
N TRP A 243 -30.90 -11.11 -19.99
CA TRP A 243 -30.23 -9.89 -19.53
C TRP A 243 -30.36 -8.75 -20.55
N ARG A 244 -30.17 -9.03 -21.84
CA ARG A 244 -30.35 -8.01 -22.88
C ARG A 244 -31.78 -7.48 -22.94
N SER A 245 -32.78 -8.32 -22.67
CA SER A 245 -34.18 -7.89 -22.66
C SER A 245 -34.63 -7.27 -21.34
N ALA A 246 -34.16 -7.77 -20.20
CA ALA A 246 -34.54 -7.27 -18.88
C ALA A 246 -33.80 -5.98 -18.49
N VAL A 247 -32.57 -5.80 -18.96
CA VAL A 247 -31.79 -4.59 -18.71
C VAL A 247 -32.10 -3.58 -19.80
N SER A 248 -33.29 -2.97 -19.74
CA SER A 248 -33.43 -1.61 -20.27
C SER A 248 -32.51 -0.74 -19.41
N VAL A 249 -31.27 -0.52 -19.85
CA VAL A 249 -30.33 0.34 -19.12
C VAL A 249 -30.95 1.74 -19.12
N ARG A 250 -31.65 2.09 -18.05
CA ARG A 250 -32.13 3.45 -17.86
C ARG A 250 -30.89 4.33 -17.96
N PRO A 251 -30.85 5.33 -18.87
CA PRO A 251 -29.69 6.18 -18.99
C PRO A 251 -29.40 6.77 -17.61
N LEU A 252 -28.18 6.53 -17.11
CA LEU A 252 -27.78 7.05 -15.82
C LEU A 252 -27.82 8.59 -15.92
N PRO A 253 -28.36 9.28 -14.90
CA PRO A 253 -28.37 10.73 -14.92
C PRO A 253 -26.92 11.24 -15.00
N PRO A 254 -26.65 12.29 -15.80
CA PRO A 254 -25.31 12.84 -15.92
C PRO A 254 -24.82 13.36 -14.57
N VAL A 255 -23.51 13.31 -14.34
CA VAL A 255 -22.91 13.90 -13.14
C VAL A 255 -23.22 15.40 -13.11
N SER A 256 -23.84 15.85 -12.02
CA SER A 256 -24.15 17.28 -11.85
C SER A 256 -22.87 18.09 -11.67
N ARG A 257 -22.87 19.35 -12.12
CA ARG A 257 -21.72 20.26 -11.94
C ARG A 257 -21.33 20.42 -10.46
N ARG A 258 -22.33 20.41 -9.55
CA ARG A 258 -22.11 20.49 -8.11
C ARG A 258 -21.38 19.27 -7.58
N ALA A 259 -21.81 18.06 -7.96
CA ALA A 259 -21.13 16.82 -7.56
C ALA A 259 -19.69 16.77 -8.09
N LEU A 260 -19.47 17.20 -9.34
CA LEU A 260 -18.13 17.28 -9.92
C LEU A 260 -17.24 18.29 -9.17
N ALA A 261 -17.77 19.47 -8.82
CA ALA A 261 -17.03 20.47 -8.05
C ALA A 261 -16.64 19.94 -6.66
N VAL A 262 -17.57 19.27 -5.96
CA VAL A 262 -17.28 18.62 -4.68
C VAL A 262 -16.20 17.56 -4.84
N ALA A 263 -16.28 16.70 -5.86
CA ALA A 263 -15.26 15.70 -6.13
C ALA A 263 -13.89 16.34 -6.44
N ALA A 264 -13.85 17.43 -7.21
CA ALA A 264 -12.61 18.15 -7.51
C ALA A 264 -11.98 18.75 -6.25
N VAL A 265 -12.78 19.29 -5.33
CA VAL A 265 -12.28 19.80 -4.04
C VAL A 265 -11.73 18.65 -3.19
N LEU A 266 -12.51 17.58 -3.01
CA LEU A 266 -12.16 16.48 -2.11
C LEU A 266 -10.98 15.62 -2.62
N LEU A 267 -10.94 15.33 -3.92
CA LEU A 267 -10.00 14.38 -4.51
C LEU A 267 -8.74 15.03 -5.09
N ALA A 268 -8.77 16.34 -5.34
CA ALA A 268 -7.63 17.07 -5.90
C ALA A 268 -7.20 18.24 -5.02
N ALA A 269 -8.08 19.20 -4.74
CA ALA A 269 -7.66 20.43 -4.06
C ALA A 269 -7.19 20.19 -2.61
N ILE A 270 -7.97 19.46 -1.81
CA ILE A 270 -7.61 19.17 -0.40
C ILE A 270 -6.30 18.38 -0.30
N PRO A 271 -6.11 17.24 -1.00
CA PRO A 271 -4.84 16.51 -0.97
C PRO A 271 -3.66 17.37 -1.41
N LEU A 272 -3.82 18.15 -2.49
CA LEU A 272 -2.76 19.03 -2.98
C LEU A 272 -2.36 20.07 -1.93
N VAL A 273 -3.35 20.74 -1.31
CA VAL A 273 -3.11 21.72 -0.25
C VAL A 273 -2.42 21.06 0.94
N LEU A 274 -2.95 19.95 1.45
CA LEU A 274 -2.36 19.24 2.60
C LEU A 274 -0.90 18.84 2.34
N VAL A 275 -0.61 18.25 1.18
CA VAL A 275 0.76 17.87 0.80
C VAL A 275 1.64 19.10 0.60
N SER A 276 1.11 20.19 0.05
CA SER A 276 1.84 21.45 -0.16
C SER A 276 2.19 22.17 1.15
N PHE A 277 1.52 21.86 2.25
CA PHE A 277 1.85 22.36 3.59
C PHE A 277 2.49 21.30 4.50
N ALA A 278 2.60 20.05 4.04
CA ALA A 278 3.29 18.99 4.78
C ALA A 278 4.80 19.25 4.80
N HIS A 279 5.38 19.19 6.00
CA HIS A 279 6.83 19.30 6.21
C HIS A 279 7.40 17.90 6.46
N GLY A 280 8.65 17.70 6.05
CA GLY A 280 9.39 16.49 6.40
C GLY A 280 9.50 16.33 7.91
N LEU A 281 9.68 15.11 8.37
CA LEU A 281 10.03 14.88 9.77
C LEU A 281 11.53 15.21 9.95
N ASP A 282 11.81 16.07 10.92
CA ASP A 282 13.18 16.38 11.35
C ASP A 282 13.52 15.51 12.57
N GLY A 283 14.44 14.57 12.37
CA GLY A 283 14.90 13.63 13.37
C GLY A 283 13.88 12.60 13.90
N PRO A 284 14.30 11.78 14.88
CA PRO A 284 13.56 10.59 15.33
C PRO A 284 12.49 10.87 16.38
N ARG A 285 12.17 12.15 16.66
CA ARG A 285 11.31 12.52 17.80
C ARG A 285 9.84 12.12 17.62
N LYS A 286 9.35 12.09 16.38
CA LYS A 286 7.94 11.81 16.06
C LYS A 286 7.75 10.42 15.46
N ALA A 287 8.72 9.94 14.70
CA ALA A 287 8.76 8.61 14.14
C ALA A 287 10.20 8.23 13.82
N MET A 288 10.47 6.93 13.73
CA MET A 288 11.78 6.39 13.39
C MET A 288 11.63 5.09 12.60
N LEU A 289 12.69 4.69 11.91
CA LEU A 289 12.73 3.40 11.25
C LEU A 289 13.12 2.30 12.25
N PHE A 290 12.24 1.33 12.45
CA PHE A 290 12.48 0.13 13.23
C PHE A 290 12.14 -1.09 12.39
N GLU A 291 13.09 -2.02 12.24
CA GLU A 291 12.92 -3.21 11.37
C GLU A 291 12.35 -2.84 9.99
N GLU A 292 12.96 -1.83 9.38
CA GLU A 292 12.57 -1.33 8.07
C GLU A 292 11.13 -0.78 7.98
N ARG A 293 10.56 -0.31 9.09
CA ARG A 293 9.21 0.28 9.14
C ARG A 293 9.21 1.60 9.86
N LEU A 294 8.40 2.53 9.36
CA LEU A 294 8.18 3.80 10.03
C LEU A 294 7.29 3.58 11.25
N THR A 295 7.87 3.65 12.43
CA THR A 295 7.17 3.44 13.70
C THR A 295 7.04 4.78 14.45
N PRO A 296 5.82 5.21 14.82
CA PRO A 296 5.60 6.46 15.54
C PRO A 296 6.16 6.42 16.96
N VAL A 297 6.46 7.60 17.49
CA VAL A 297 6.84 7.82 18.89
C VAL A 297 5.67 8.48 19.63
N ASP A 298 5.15 7.81 20.65
CA ASP A 298 4.06 8.29 21.49
C ASP A 298 4.61 8.99 22.74
N PRO A 299 4.50 10.33 22.84
CA PRO A 299 5.03 11.10 23.96
C PRO A 299 4.24 10.88 25.27
N THR A 300 3.10 10.19 25.22
CA THR A 300 2.32 9.87 26.42
C THR A 300 2.90 8.70 27.22
N VAL A 301 3.80 7.91 26.63
CA VAL A 301 4.55 6.86 27.33
C VAL A 301 5.61 7.52 28.20
N ARG A 302 5.40 7.51 29.52
CA ARG A 302 6.32 8.13 30.50
C ARG A 302 7.07 7.05 31.26
N ALA A 303 8.38 7.04 31.14
CA ALA A 303 9.22 6.03 31.76
C ALA A 303 10.20 6.68 32.75
N THR A 304 10.54 5.91 33.79
CA THR A 304 11.45 6.27 34.86
C THR A 304 12.46 5.15 35.06
N ILE A 305 13.69 5.53 35.40
CA ILE A 305 14.78 4.62 35.73
C ILE A 305 15.18 4.82 37.19
N SER A 306 15.23 3.75 37.95
CA SER A 306 15.77 3.71 39.31
C SER A 306 16.98 2.79 39.33
N ARG A 307 18.16 3.30 39.72
CA ARG A 307 19.36 2.47 39.86
C ARG A 307 19.31 1.75 41.21
N GLU A 308 19.27 0.42 41.18
CA GLU A 308 19.24 -0.44 42.37
C GLU A 308 20.63 -1.04 42.70
N GLY A 309 21.61 -0.82 41.82
CA GLY A 309 23.01 -1.20 42.02
C GLY A 309 23.92 -0.61 40.93
N PRO A 310 25.23 -0.91 40.93
CA PRO A 310 26.19 -0.36 39.96
C PRO A 310 25.80 -0.63 38.51
N ASN A 311 25.33 -1.85 38.23
CA ASN A 311 24.93 -2.31 36.90
C ASN A 311 23.47 -2.78 36.87
N VAL A 312 22.65 -2.38 37.85
CA VAL A 312 21.25 -2.82 37.94
C VAL A 312 20.33 -1.61 37.85
N ALA A 313 19.48 -1.60 36.82
CA ALA A 313 18.48 -0.57 36.59
C ALA A 313 17.09 -1.17 36.59
N ARG A 314 16.22 -0.65 37.45
CA ARG A 314 14.79 -0.90 37.40
C ARG A 314 14.12 0.14 36.52
N LEU A 315 13.52 -0.34 35.45
CA LEU A 315 12.79 0.46 34.48
C LEU A 315 11.31 0.31 34.78
N ALA A 316 10.58 1.41 34.87
CA ALA A 316 9.12 1.41 35.06
C ALA A 316 8.49 2.47 34.17
N TRP A 317 7.28 2.22 33.66
CA TRP A 317 6.61 3.15 32.76
C TRP A 317 5.10 3.21 32.95
N GLN A 318 4.52 4.30 32.46
CA GLN A 318 3.09 4.48 32.29
C GLN A 318 2.80 4.59 30.80
N ALA A 319 1.77 3.89 30.35
CA ALA A 319 1.29 3.91 28.97
C ALA A 319 -0.23 4.07 28.96
N PRO A 320 -0.82 4.65 27.90
CA PRO A 320 -2.27 4.74 27.77
C PRO A 320 -2.89 3.34 27.69
N SER A 321 -4.20 3.27 27.91
CA SER A 321 -4.96 2.03 27.66
C SER A 321 -5.14 1.85 26.17
N TYR A 322 -4.73 0.70 25.65
CA TYR A 322 -4.99 0.31 24.27
C TYR A 322 -6.22 -0.59 24.18
N PRO A 323 -6.99 -0.54 23.08
CA PRO A 323 -8.16 -1.41 22.87
C PRO A 323 -7.79 -2.88 22.60
N ALA A 324 -6.49 -3.22 22.61
CA ALA A 324 -5.96 -4.56 22.40
C ALA A 324 -5.04 -4.96 23.57
N ARG A 325 -4.79 -6.27 23.71
CA ARG A 325 -3.79 -6.78 24.65
C ARG A 325 -2.40 -6.47 24.13
N VAL A 326 -1.68 -5.64 24.84
CA VAL A 326 -0.32 -5.22 24.46
C VAL A 326 0.74 -5.92 25.32
N PHE A 327 1.93 -6.03 24.75
CA PHE A 327 3.15 -6.36 25.46
C PHE A 327 4.19 -5.26 25.21
N TYR A 328 5.19 -5.19 26.07
CA TYR A 328 6.24 -4.18 26.03
C TYR A 328 7.58 -4.84 25.73
N ARG A 329 8.31 -4.27 24.79
CA ARG A 329 9.69 -4.63 24.46
C ARG A 329 10.60 -3.49 24.88
N VAL A 330 11.53 -3.77 25.78
CA VAL A 330 12.48 -2.76 26.28
C VAL A 330 13.73 -2.83 25.44
N TYR A 331 14.07 -1.73 24.80
CA TYR A 331 15.28 -1.60 24.01
C TYR A 331 16.27 -0.68 24.70
N ARG A 332 17.55 -0.96 24.51
CA ARG A 332 18.67 -0.22 25.08
C ARG A 332 19.69 0.11 24.00
N SER A 333 20.19 1.33 24.04
CA SER A 333 21.35 1.76 23.25
C SER A 333 22.49 2.15 24.19
N ALA A 334 23.70 1.70 23.85
CA ALA A 334 24.95 2.12 24.48
C ALA A 334 25.74 2.89 23.40
N GLY A 335 25.65 4.22 23.43
CA GLY A 335 26.22 5.08 22.39
C GLY A 335 25.17 5.67 21.44
N ALA A 336 25.41 5.58 20.13
CA ALA A 336 24.53 6.15 19.12
C ALA A 336 23.19 5.39 19.09
N GLU A 337 22.11 6.09 19.40
CA GLU A 337 20.75 5.54 19.40
C GLU A 337 20.20 5.34 17.97
N PHE A 338 20.64 6.20 17.05
CA PHE A 338 20.15 6.28 15.68
C PHE A 338 21.28 6.35 14.67
N ASP A 339 21.06 5.73 13.52
CA ASP A 339 21.76 6.01 12.27
C ASP A 339 20.84 6.84 11.37
N CYS A 340 21.12 8.14 11.25
CA CYS A 340 20.29 9.08 10.48
C CYS A 340 20.96 9.45 9.17
N THR A 341 20.26 9.23 8.06
CA THR A 341 20.66 9.72 6.73
C THR A 341 19.65 10.74 6.22
N ARG A 342 20.09 11.78 5.53
CA ARG A 342 19.19 12.80 4.96
C ARG A 342 19.13 12.67 3.45
N ASP A 343 18.00 12.19 2.96
CA ASP A 343 17.68 12.03 1.54
C ASP A 343 16.30 12.64 1.29
N GLY A 344 16.27 13.98 1.20
CA GLY A 344 15.05 14.76 1.29
C GLY A 344 14.57 14.96 2.72
N VAL A 345 13.99 13.90 3.28
CA VAL A 345 13.68 13.83 4.73
C VAL A 345 14.80 13.09 5.46
N GLU A 346 14.83 13.25 6.78
CA GLU A 346 15.77 12.54 7.63
C GLU A 346 15.21 11.15 7.98
N TRP A 347 15.97 10.11 7.62
CA TRP A 347 15.66 8.71 7.85
C TRP A 347 16.53 8.21 9.00
N CYS A 348 15.96 8.14 10.20
CA CYS A 348 16.68 7.66 11.38
C CYS A 348 16.33 6.21 11.69
N ARG A 349 17.26 5.28 11.43
CA ARG A 349 17.17 3.88 11.82
C ARG A 349 17.54 3.71 13.28
N TYR A 350 16.65 3.12 14.06
CA TYR A 350 16.88 2.83 15.47
C TYR A 350 17.84 1.65 15.62
N LEU A 351 18.90 1.83 16.43
CA LEU A 351 19.96 0.85 16.65
C LEU A 351 19.87 0.12 18.00
N GLY A 352 18.83 0.39 18.79
CA GLY A 352 18.69 -0.18 20.12
C GLY A 352 18.56 -1.70 20.10
N GLN A 353 19.22 -2.35 21.05
CA GLN A 353 19.17 -3.79 21.26
C GLN A 353 18.04 -4.14 22.22
N LEU A 354 17.35 -5.26 21.98
CA LEU A 354 16.32 -5.76 22.88
C LEU A 354 16.94 -6.24 24.18
N VAL A 355 16.52 -5.66 25.30
CA VAL A 355 16.88 -6.10 26.67
C VAL A 355 15.95 -7.21 27.13
N GLY A 356 14.66 -7.05 26.85
CA GLY A 356 13.67 -8.05 27.21
C GLY A 356 12.25 -7.64 26.87
N THR A 357 11.34 -8.60 27.00
CA THR A 357 9.92 -8.45 26.73
C THR A 357 9.14 -8.73 28.01
N THR A 358 8.07 -7.97 28.25
CA THR A 358 7.25 -8.11 29.45
C THR A 358 5.84 -7.59 29.22
N ARG A 359 4.86 -8.14 29.93
CA ARG A 359 3.49 -7.59 30.02
C ARG A 359 3.33 -6.63 31.20
N ASN A 360 4.24 -6.71 32.16
CA ASN A 360 4.28 -5.78 33.26
C ASN A 360 4.78 -4.42 32.78
N ARG A 361 4.42 -3.37 33.51
CA ARG A 361 4.89 -2.01 33.25
C ARG A 361 6.25 -1.71 33.90
N TYR A 362 7.05 -2.75 34.10
CA TYR A 362 8.39 -2.67 34.63
C TYR A 362 9.27 -3.80 34.10
N LEU A 363 10.57 -3.55 34.03
CA LEU A 363 11.60 -4.52 33.67
C LEU A 363 12.88 -4.22 34.46
N LEU A 364 13.56 -5.26 34.92
CA LEU A 364 14.85 -5.16 35.60
C LEU A 364 15.96 -5.47 34.59
N ASP A 365 16.83 -4.51 34.32
CA ASP A 365 18.06 -4.70 33.55
C ASP A 365 19.22 -4.92 34.52
N VAL A 366 19.74 -6.15 34.58
CA VAL A 366 20.78 -6.58 35.51
C VAL A 366 22.21 -6.29 35.03
N ASP A 367 22.35 -5.81 33.79
CA ASP A 367 23.62 -5.46 33.18
C ASP A 367 23.51 -4.07 32.52
N ALA A 368 22.93 -3.12 33.25
CA ALA A 368 22.61 -1.78 32.81
C ALA A 368 23.85 -0.86 32.82
N PRO A 369 24.36 -0.42 31.64
CA PRO A 369 25.44 0.54 31.58
C PRO A 369 25.12 1.87 32.29
N PRO A 370 26.14 2.60 32.78
CA PRO A 370 25.95 3.88 33.44
C PRO A 370 25.35 4.97 32.53
N ASP A 371 25.54 4.85 31.22
CA ASP A 371 25.17 5.79 30.16
C ASP A 371 24.05 5.26 29.23
N ALA A 372 23.39 4.16 29.60
CA ALA A 372 22.35 3.56 28.78
C ALA A 372 21.14 4.49 28.56
N VAL A 373 20.68 4.52 27.31
CA VAL A 373 19.41 5.15 26.90
C VAL A 373 18.43 4.04 26.52
N TYR A 374 17.23 4.11 27.08
CA TYR A 374 16.19 3.11 26.91
C TYR A 374 15.01 3.65 26.12
N ARG A 375 14.32 2.74 25.41
CA ARG A 375 12.98 2.96 24.87
C ARG A 375 12.07 1.79 25.15
N ILE A 376 10.79 2.10 25.33
CA ILE A 376 9.73 1.09 25.42
C ILE A 376 9.06 0.99 24.05
N GLY A 377 9.24 -0.12 23.37
CA GLY A 377 8.40 -0.52 22.24
C GLY A 377 7.12 -1.17 22.75
N ILE A 378 5.99 -0.86 22.13
CA ILE A 378 4.69 -1.46 22.42
C ILE A 378 4.26 -2.29 21.21
N GLY A 379 3.98 -3.55 21.46
CA GLY A 379 3.57 -4.51 20.43
C GLY A 379 2.23 -5.16 20.75
N THR A 380 1.61 -5.72 19.72
CA THR A 380 0.39 -6.53 19.80
C THR A 380 0.37 -7.49 18.62
N ASN A 381 -0.31 -8.62 18.76
CA ASN A 381 -0.64 -9.50 17.65
C ASN A 381 -1.92 -10.30 17.96
N ALA A 382 -2.44 -10.99 16.95
CA ALA A 382 -3.70 -11.73 17.08
C ALA A 382 -3.59 -13.04 17.89
N TYR A 383 -2.38 -13.54 18.18
CA TYR A 383 -2.15 -14.71 19.03
C TYR A 383 -1.99 -14.37 20.52
N ASP A 384 -1.89 -13.08 20.85
CA ASP A 384 -1.52 -12.63 22.20
C ASP A 384 -0.22 -13.29 22.68
N ASP A 385 0.79 -13.35 21.81
CA ASP A 385 2.13 -13.93 22.08
C ASP A 385 3.18 -12.82 22.12
N ASP A 386 3.91 -12.63 23.22
CA ASP A 386 4.87 -11.54 23.34
C ASP A 386 6.22 -11.79 22.62
N THR A 387 6.46 -13.04 22.20
CA THR A 387 7.60 -13.42 21.35
C THR A 387 7.34 -13.13 19.87
N ALA A 388 6.07 -12.97 19.48
CA ALA A 388 5.64 -12.72 18.11
C ALA A 388 5.19 -11.26 17.90
N GLY A 389 5.00 -10.90 16.63
CA GLY A 389 4.42 -9.61 16.25
C GLY A 389 5.37 -8.41 16.38
N ASP A 390 4.83 -7.27 15.98
CA ASP A 390 5.59 -6.07 15.66
C ASP A 390 5.38 -4.97 16.69
N VAL A 391 6.44 -4.18 16.88
CA VAL A 391 6.34 -2.94 17.65
C VAL A 391 5.65 -1.89 16.78
N PHE A 392 4.42 -1.50 17.17
CA PHE A 392 3.62 -0.53 16.41
C PHE A 392 3.83 0.91 16.90
N VAL A 393 4.43 1.11 18.09
CA VAL A 393 4.73 2.43 18.63
C VAL A 393 5.87 2.34 19.64
N PHE A 394 6.67 3.40 19.75
CA PHE A 394 7.69 3.55 20.78
C PHE A 394 7.39 4.70 21.73
N GLY A 395 7.85 4.62 22.97
CA GLY A 395 7.96 5.78 23.85
C GLY A 395 9.15 6.69 23.50
N PRO A 396 9.18 7.90 24.08
CA PRO A 396 10.36 8.76 24.05
C PRO A 396 11.55 8.08 24.75
N PRO A 397 12.79 8.52 24.45
CA PRO A 397 13.97 7.99 25.12
C PRO A 397 13.99 8.41 26.59
N PHE A 398 14.46 7.54 27.46
CA PHE A 398 14.64 7.82 28.88
C PHE A 398 15.91 7.15 29.42
N GLY A 399 16.52 7.74 30.44
CA GLY A 399 17.89 7.43 30.85
C GLY A 399 18.72 8.70 30.94
N ARG A 400 20.05 8.58 30.94
CA ARG A 400 20.92 9.77 30.95
C ARG A 400 20.89 10.45 29.58
N THR A 401 19.92 11.35 29.42
CA THR A 401 20.01 12.42 28.43
C THR A 401 21.03 13.41 28.97
N ASP A 402 22.30 13.28 28.56
CA ASP A 402 23.25 14.36 28.75
C ASP A 402 22.63 15.60 28.10
N SER A 403 22.18 16.52 28.94
CA SER A 403 21.78 17.85 28.57
C SER A 403 23.03 18.58 28.08
N ARG A 404 23.40 18.36 26.81
CA ARG A 404 24.19 19.33 26.06
C ARG A 404 23.25 20.13 25.18
N PRO A 405 22.88 21.36 25.57
CA PRO A 405 22.36 22.34 24.63
C PRO A 405 23.51 22.73 23.69
N GLY A 406 23.65 22.02 22.57
CA GLY A 406 24.80 22.19 21.68
C GLY A 406 24.60 21.73 20.23
N VAL A 407 23.40 21.32 19.84
CA VAL A 407 23.04 21.27 18.42
C VAL A 407 22.37 22.61 18.13
N ARG A 408 23.10 23.51 17.47
CA ARG A 408 22.51 24.74 16.93
C ARG A 408 21.43 24.35 15.92
N GLU A 409 20.28 25.00 16.09
CA GLU A 409 19.15 25.05 15.17
C GLU A 409 19.56 25.44 13.74
#